data_AF-A0A1I2KVG3-F1
#
_entry.id   AF-A0A1I2KVG3-F1
#
_cell.length_a   1.000
_cell.length_b   1.000
_cell.length_c   1.000
_cell.angle_alpha   90.00
_cell.angle_beta   90.00
_cell.angle_gamma   90.00
#
_symmetry.space_group_name_H-M   'P 1'
#
loop_
_entity.id
_entity.type
_entity.pdbx_description
1 polymer ?
#
loop_
_entity_poly.entity_id
_entity_poly.type
_entity_poly.pdbx_seq_one_letter_code
_entity_poly.pdbx_strand_id
1 'polypeptide(L)'
;MGGEVAERCCDPRCMTGPGPTSEHTTDRTGEVPPVSPAIQRANRMNAANMVRSLLPLVVICLLIVAWQAFRSGPDVGVRTVDPSSSVQLAAARAGYQLLVPAGLDEDYRTTSARTDAGNAGEGDPVTLEIGYLTPEEEYAGFVVSDDRDADPLAAVLDGAQEQGSVDLAGESWTRSTTVDGETALWREADGVTALVTGSASDEELETVAAAVAPYRG
;
A
#
# COMPACT_ATOMS: atom_id res chain seq x y z
N MET A 1 -6.05 -54.06 -15.37
CA MET A 1 -5.12 -55.09 -14.85
C MET A 1 -5.82 -55.76 -13.69
N GLY A 2 -6.48 -56.90 -13.88
CA GLY A 2 -5.85 -58.19 -14.14
C GLY A 2 -5.72 -58.88 -12.78
N GLY A 3 -6.35 -59.99 -12.48
CA GLY A 3 -7.23 -60.89 -13.21
C GLY A 3 -7.58 -62.05 -12.28
N GLU A 4 -8.57 -62.85 -12.69
CA GLU A 4 -8.69 -64.29 -12.38
C GLU A 4 -9.08 -64.67 -10.94
N VAL A 5 -9.94 -65.66 -10.64
CA VAL A 5 -10.60 -66.72 -11.43
C VAL A 5 -11.67 -67.38 -10.55
N ALA A 6 -12.80 -67.68 -11.19
CA ALA A 6 -13.61 -68.91 -11.14
C ALA A 6 -13.74 -69.72 -9.83
N GLU A 7 -14.95 -69.65 -9.28
CA GLU A 7 -15.88 -70.76 -8.99
C GLU A 7 -15.35 -72.19 -8.77
N ARG A 8 -15.66 -72.70 -7.56
CA ARG A 8 -16.22 -74.04 -7.32
C ARG A 8 -17.47 -73.83 -6.46
N CYS A 9 -18.69 -73.98 -6.97
CA CYS A 9 -19.37 -75.20 -7.44
C CYS A 9 -19.55 -76.24 -6.33
N CYS A 10 -20.76 -76.25 -5.76
CA CYS A 10 -21.45 -77.38 -5.11
C CYS A 10 -22.98 -77.15 -5.25
N ASP A 11 -23.51 -77.40 -6.46
CA ASP A 11 -24.93 -77.76 -6.75
C ASP A 11 -25.25 -79.13 -6.05
N PRO A 12 -26.50 -79.66 -5.93
CA PRO A 12 -27.61 -79.56 -6.88
C PRO A 12 -29.04 -79.48 -6.30
N ARG A 13 -29.95 -78.69 -6.92
CA ARG A 13 -31.37 -79.05 -7.22
C ARG A 13 -32.24 -77.82 -7.54
N CYS A 14 -32.35 -77.52 -8.84
CA CYS A 14 -33.59 -77.67 -9.62
C CYS A 14 -34.96 -77.29 -9.00
N MET A 15 -35.59 -76.24 -9.58
CA MET A 15 -36.93 -76.24 -10.25
C MET A 15 -37.97 -75.19 -9.80
N THR A 16 -38.67 -74.72 -10.84
CA THR A 16 -39.55 -73.58 -11.08
C THR A 16 -41.01 -73.71 -10.58
N GLY A 17 -41.61 -72.57 -10.15
CA GLY A 17 -43.04 -72.16 -10.31
C GLY A 17 -44.08 -72.64 -9.28
N PRO A 18 -45.32 -72.05 -9.17
CA PRO A 18 -45.91 -70.79 -9.70
C PRO A 18 -46.43 -69.82 -8.58
N GLY A 19 -47.14 -68.70 -8.92
CA GLY A 19 -47.63 -67.60 -8.01
C GLY A 19 -48.66 -67.99 -6.91
N PRO A 20 -49.42 -67.08 -6.22
CA PRO A 20 -49.85 -65.71 -6.58
C PRO A 20 -49.85 -64.63 -5.45
N THR A 21 -50.26 -63.42 -5.84
CA THR A 21 -50.77 -62.22 -5.12
C THR A 21 -51.22 -62.33 -3.65
N SER A 22 -50.82 -61.35 -2.82
CA SER A 22 -51.73 -60.49 -2.02
C SER A 22 -51.01 -59.30 -1.37
N GLU A 23 -51.71 -58.17 -1.41
CA GLU A 23 -51.29 -56.81 -1.09
C GLU A 23 -51.24 -56.53 0.41
N HIS A 24 -50.41 -55.55 0.82
CA HIS A 24 -50.86 -54.59 1.84
C HIS A 24 -50.26 -53.21 1.57
N THR A 25 -51.13 -52.34 1.06
CA THR A 25 -50.96 -50.89 0.92
C THR A 25 -50.61 -50.23 2.25
N THR A 26 -49.62 -49.34 2.24
CA THR A 26 -49.72 -48.06 2.98
C THR A 26 -48.93 -47.03 2.19
N ASP A 27 -49.71 -46.27 1.42
CA ASP A 27 -49.43 -44.93 0.95
C ASP A 27 -48.81 -44.07 2.07
N ARG A 28 -47.62 -43.50 1.83
CA ARG A 28 -47.09 -42.38 2.60
C ARG A 28 -46.72 -41.26 1.64
N THR A 29 -47.78 -40.69 1.06
CA THR A 29 -47.82 -39.32 0.57
C THR A 29 -47.14 -38.37 1.57
N GLY A 30 -46.29 -37.48 1.06
CA GLY A 30 -45.59 -36.49 1.85
C GLY A 30 -46.54 -35.47 2.48
N GLU A 31 -46.23 -35.07 3.71
CA GLU A 31 -46.71 -33.80 4.26
C GLU A 31 -45.64 -33.22 5.18
N VAL A 32 -45.03 -32.11 4.75
CA VAL A 32 -44.22 -31.25 5.60
C VAL A 32 -45.20 -30.53 6.54
N PRO A 33 -45.05 -30.60 7.87
CA PRO A 33 -46.00 -29.95 8.77
C PRO A 33 -46.01 -28.43 8.54
N PRO A 34 -47.16 -27.75 8.60
CA PRO A 34 -47.22 -26.32 8.36
C PRO A 34 -46.47 -25.58 9.46
N VAL A 35 -45.47 -24.78 9.06
CA VAL A 35 -44.75 -23.86 9.96
C VAL A 35 -45.74 -22.99 10.71
N SER A 36 -45.81 -23.16 12.04
CA SER A 36 -46.75 -22.46 12.91
C SER A 36 -46.65 -20.93 12.75
N PRO A 37 -47.79 -20.21 12.65
CA PRO A 37 -47.81 -18.75 12.47
C PRO A 37 -47.15 -18.00 13.64
N ALA A 38 -47.02 -18.64 14.81
CA ALA A 38 -46.28 -18.08 15.95
C ALA A 38 -44.76 -18.05 15.69
N ILE A 39 -44.21 -19.09 15.05
CA ILE A 39 -42.79 -19.15 14.66
C ILE A 39 -42.50 -18.15 13.54
N GLN A 40 -43.43 -17.98 12.59
CA GLN A 40 -43.30 -16.97 11.54
C GLN A 40 -43.31 -15.54 12.10
N ARG A 41 -44.17 -15.24 13.10
CA ARG A 41 -44.20 -13.93 13.78
C ARG A 41 -42.95 -13.72 14.64
N ALA A 42 -42.49 -14.73 15.38
CA ALA A 42 -41.27 -14.66 16.19
C ALA A 42 -40.02 -14.44 15.32
N ASN A 43 -39.91 -15.14 14.18
CA ASN A 43 -38.83 -14.91 13.21
C ASN A 43 -38.91 -13.53 12.58
N ARG A 44 -40.12 -13.03 12.27
CA ARG A 44 -40.29 -11.66 11.77
C ARG A 44 -39.91 -10.61 12.81
N MET A 45 -40.20 -10.85 14.09
CA MET A 45 -39.78 -9.99 15.19
C MET A 45 -38.27 -10.04 15.41
N ASN A 46 -37.64 -11.22 15.33
CA ASN A 46 -36.18 -11.36 15.42
C ASN A 46 -35.45 -10.72 14.24
N ALA A 47 -35.92 -10.94 13.01
CA ALA A 47 -35.36 -10.28 11.83
C ALA A 47 -35.57 -8.76 11.88
N ALA A 48 -36.76 -8.29 12.28
CA ALA A 48 -37.02 -6.86 12.44
C ALA A 48 -36.19 -6.22 13.57
N ASN A 49 -35.91 -6.96 14.64
CA ASN A 49 -35.05 -6.51 15.73
C ASN A 49 -33.57 -6.54 15.34
N MET A 50 -33.11 -7.57 14.61
CA MET A 50 -31.76 -7.64 14.06
C MET A 50 -31.49 -6.50 13.07
N VAL A 51 -32.43 -6.24 12.15
CA VAL A 51 -32.34 -5.12 11.21
C VAL A 51 -32.38 -3.79 11.96
N ARG A 52 -33.22 -3.63 13.00
CA ARG A 52 -33.22 -2.42 13.85
C ARG A 52 -31.91 -2.22 14.62
N SER A 53 -31.22 -3.28 15.02
CA SER A 53 -29.93 -3.19 15.71
C SER A 53 -28.76 -2.97 14.75
N LEU A 54 -28.87 -3.45 13.51
CA LEU A 54 -27.86 -3.28 12.47
C LEU A 54 -27.94 -1.90 11.79
N LEU A 55 -29.16 -1.37 11.63
CA LEU A 55 -29.41 -0.10 10.94
C LEU A 55 -28.57 1.07 11.50
N PRO A 56 -28.47 1.30 12.82
CA PRO A 56 -27.65 2.38 13.37
C PRO A 56 -26.17 2.19 13.06
N LEU A 57 -25.65 0.95 13.13
CA LEU A 57 -24.27 0.64 12.82
C LEU A 57 -23.96 0.92 11.34
N VAL A 58 -24.82 0.45 10.43
CA VAL A 58 -24.69 0.70 8.99
C VAL A 58 -24.75 2.20 8.70
N VAL A 59 -25.67 2.93 9.32
CA VAL A 59 -25.75 4.39 9.19
C VAL A 59 -24.48 5.06 9.70
N ILE A 60 -23.94 4.66 10.85
CA ILE A 60 -22.67 5.19 11.37
C ILE A 60 -21.51 4.88 10.41
N CYS A 61 -21.41 3.66 9.89
CA CYS A 61 -20.40 3.30 8.89
C CYS A 61 -20.53 4.16 7.62
N LEU A 62 -21.76 4.34 7.12
CA LEU A 62 -22.02 5.20 5.96
C LEU A 62 -21.69 6.67 6.23
N LEU A 63 -21.97 7.17 7.44
CA LEU A 63 -21.60 8.52 7.86
C LEU A 63 -20.08 8.68 7.95
N ILE A 64 -19.36 7.68 8.48
CA ILE A 64 -17.90 7.67 8.52
C ILE A 64 -17.33 7.65 7.11
N VAL A 65 -17.84 6.77 6.23
CA VAL A 65 -17.42 6.70 4.83
C VAL A 65 -17.74 7.99 4.08
N ALA A 66 -18.93 8.56 4.27
CA ALA A 66 -19.31 9.83 3.65
C ALA A 66 -18.48 11.00 4.19
N TRP A 67 -18.18 11.02 5.49
CA TRP A 67 -17.31 12.02 6.10
C TRP A 67 -15.87 11.89 5.60
N GLN A 68 -15.37 10.66 5.48
CA GLN A 68 -14.07 10.37 4.91
C GLN A 68 -14.02 10.74 3.42
N ALA A 69 -15.07 10.44 2.65
CA ALA A 69 -15.23 10.83 1.25
C ALA A 69 -15.61 12.30 1.03
N PHE A 70 -15.90 13.05 2.10
CA PHE A 70 -16.06 14.50 2.05
C PHE A 70 -14.76 15.20 2.44
N ARG A 71 -13.99 14.59 3.34
CA ARG A 71 -12.63 15.03 3.69
C ARG A 71 -11.64 14.74 2.56
N SER A 72 -11.80 13.60 1.90
CA SER A 72 -11.19 13.27 0.62
C SER A 72 -12.11 13.84 -0.45
N GLY A 73 -11.87 15.04 -0.95
CA GLY A 73 -12.75 15.67 -1.96
C GLY A 73 -13.01 14.78 -3.19
N PRO A 74 -13.97 15.13 -4.06
CA PRO A 74 -14.36 14.34 -5.24
C PRO A 74 -13.24 14.16 -6.29
N ASP A 75 -12.09 14.81 -6.11
CA ASP A 75 -10.86 14.46 -6.79
C ASP A 75 -10.21 13.26 -6.11
N VAL A 76 -10.11 12.15 -6.83
CA VAL A 76 -9.20 11.04 -6.50
C VAL A 76 -7.76 11.48 -6.79
N GLY A 77 -7.39 12.66 -6.29
CA GLY A 77 -6.10 13.31 -6.47
C GLY A 77 -5.13 12.84 -5.40
N VAL A 78 -3.87 12.70 -5.80
CA VAL A 78 -2.77 12.31 -4.92
C VAL A 78 -2.75 13.25 -3.72
N ARG A 79 -2.67 12.69 -2.51
CA ARG A 79 -2.63 13.48 -1.28
C ARG A 79 -1.33 14.27 -1.23
N THR A 80 -1.42 15.58 -1.45
CA THR A 80 -0.28 16.48 -1.31
C THR A 80 -0.12 16.94 0.13
N VAL A 81 1.11 17.26 0.51
CA VAL A 81 1.47 17.82 1.82
C VAL A 81 2.28 19.09 1.62
N ASP A 82 2.19 20.02 2.56
CA ASP A 82 3.05 21.20 2.59
C ASP A 82 4.38 20.84 3.32
N PRO A 83 5.54 20.91 2.63
CA PRO A 83 6.83 20.62 3.25
C PRO A 83 7.34 21.75 4.17
N SER A 84 6.72 22.93 4.16
CA SER A 84 7.25 24.14 4.81
C SER A 84 7.60 23.96 6.27
N SER A 85 6.78 23.23 7.04
CA SER A 85 6.99 23.02 8.48
C SER A 85 8.19 22.11 8.75
N SER A 86 8.35 21.04 7.97
CA SER A 86 9.49 20.12 8.07
C SER A 86 10.78 20.80 7.63
N VAL A 87 10.74 21.56 6.53
CA VAL A 87 11.89 22.32 6.03
C VAL A 87 12.35 23.38 7.04
N GLN A 88 11.43 24.16 7.60
CA GLN A 88 11.76 25.18 8.61
C GLN A 88 12.34 24.55 9.87
N LEU A 89 11.78 23.44 10.33
CA LEU A 89 12.29 22.73 11.50
C LEU A 89 13.69 22.17 11.26
N ALA A 90 13.93 21.55 10.10
CA ALA A 90 15.25 21.07 9.71
C ALA A 90 16.25 22.23 9.61
N ALA A 91 15.89 23.32 8.94
CA ALA A 91 16.75 24.50 8.79
C ALA A 91 17.10 25.17 10.14
N ALA A 92 16.18 25.13 11.11
CA ALA A 92 16.40 25.72 12.42
C ALA A 92 17.29 24.87 13.34
N ARG A 93 17.43 23.56 13.07
CA ARG A 93 18.20 22.62 13.91
C ARG A 93 19.47 22.10 13.26
N ALA A 94 19.51 22.05 11.93
CA ALA A 94 20.68 21.63 11.18
C ALA A 94 21.88 22.51 11.52
N GLY A 95 23.02 21.87 11.80
CA GLY A 95 24.31 22.55 11.98
C GLY A 95 24.94 23.04 10.67
N TYR A 96 24.23 22.90 9.55
CA TYR A 96 24.71 23.13 8.19
C TYR A 96 23.71 23.97 7.36
N GLN A 97 24.16 24.49 6.22
CA GLN A 97 23.28 25.18 5.29
C GLN A 97 22.35 24.16 4.61
N LEU A 98 21.07 24.14 5.02
CA LEU A 98 20.09 23.22 4.45
C LEU A 98 19.92 23.47 2.94
N LEU A 99 19.97 22.38 2.17
CA LEU A 99 19.68 22.34 0.75
C LEU A 99 18.28 21.75 0.54
N VAL A 100 17.47 22.37 -0.33
CA VAL A 100 16.13 21.86 -0.68
C VAL A 100 15.83 22.07 -2.16
N PRO A 101 15.10 21.16 -2.82
CA PRO A 101 14.53 21.42 -4.13
C PRO A 101 13.56 22.61 -4.06
N ALA A 102 13.73 23.59 -4.95
CA ALA A 102 12.87 24.77 -5.03
C ALA A 102 12.65 25.17 -6.49
N GLY A 103 11.49 25.76 -6.78
CA GLY A 103 11.16 26.22 -8.15
C GLY A 103 10.86 25.08 -9.13
N LEU A 104 10.46 23.91 -8.63
CA LEU A 104 9.86 22.87 -9.45
C LEU A 104 8.51 23.32 -10.00
N ASP A 105 8.11 22.72 -11.12
CA ASP A 105 6.81 22.95 -11.74
C ASP A 105 5.66 22.49 -10.80
N GLU A 106 4.46 23.02 -10.99
CA GLU A 106 3.28 22.69 -10.17
C GLU A 106 2.87 21.21 -10.27
N ASP A 107 3.26 20.54 -11.35
CA ASP A 107 3.03 19.11 -11.55
C ASP A 107 3.91 18.21 -10.65
N TYR A 108 5.01 18.72 -10.09
CA TYR A 108 5.81 18.03 -9.07
C TYR A 108 5.15 18.14 -7.69
N ARG A 109 4.23 17.21 -7.43
CA ARG A 109 3.39 17.24 -6.24
C ARG A 109 4.10 16.62 -5.06
N THR A 110 4.35 17.40 -4.00
CA THR A 110 4.92 16.86 -2.75
C THR A 110 3.94 15.92 -2.06
N THR A 111 4.30 14.64 -1.92
CA THR A 111 3.48 13.58 -1.30
C THR A 111 3.88 13.27 0.13
N SER A 112 5.13 13.56 0.50
CA SER A 112 5.63 13.40 1.86
C SER A 112 6.74 14.40 2.17
N ALA A 113 6.86 14.79 3.44
CA ALA A 113 7.95 15.61 3.95
C ALA A 113 8.20 15.25 5.41
N ARG A 114 9.40 14.77 5.74
CA ARG A 114 9.76 14.28 7.07
C ARG A 114 11.13 14.76 7.46
N THR A 115 11.35 14.95 8.76
CA THR A 115 12.66 15.28 9.31
C THR A 115 12.80 14.65 10.68
N ASP A 116 14.01 14.21 11.01
CA ASP A 116 14.40 13.72 12.34
C ASP A 116 14.69 14.88 13.31
N ALA A 117 14.79 16.11 12.82
CA ALA A 117 15.13 17.31 13.58
C ALA A 117 14.30 17.44 14.85
N GLY A 118 13.02 17.01 14.84
CA GLY A 118 12.13 17.02 16.00
C GLY A 118 12.68 16.27 17.24
N ASN A 119 13.47 15.22 17.01
CA ASN A 119 14.09 14.38 18.04
C ASN A 119 15.59 14.67 18.24
N ALA A 120 16.21 15.41 17.32
CA ALA A 120 17.62 15.79 17.38
C ALA A 120 17.90 16.75 18.55
N GLY A 121 18.91 16.42 19.35
CA GLY A 121 19.55 17.29 20.32
C GLY A 121 20.50 18.30 19.67
N GLU A 122 21.14 19.14 20.49
CA GLU A 122 22.11 20.12 20.00
C GLU A 122 23.37 19.42 19.48
N GLY A 123 23.65 19.59 18.19
CA GLY A 123 24.80 18.97 17.52
C GLY A 123 24.56 17.55 16.99
N ASP A 124 23.34 17.02 17.14
CA ASP A 124 22.96 15.78 16.45
C ASP A 124 22.76 16.05 14.95
N PRO A 125 23.04 15.07 14.08
CA PRO A 125 22.81 15.21 12.66
C PRO A 125 21.33 15.41 12.36
N VAL A 126 21.05 16.12 11.27
CA VAL A 126 19.68 16.42 10.85
C VAL A 126 19.46 15.95 9.44
N THR A 127 18.47 15.08 9.28
CA THR A 127 18.01 14.55 8.01
C THR A 127 16.67 15.15 7.63
N LEU A 128 16.53 15.54 6.37
CA LEU A 128 15.28 15.95 5.75
C LEU A 128 15.01 15.08 4.52
N GLU A 129 13.80 14.55 4.45
CA GLU A 129 13.30 13.76 3.33
C GLU A 129 12.07 14.43 2.74
N ILE A 130 12.02 14.55 1.42
CA ILE A 130 10.85 15.05 0.68
C ILE A 130 10.56 14.10 -0.48
N GLY A 131 9.34 13.57 -0.53
CA GLY A 131 8.87 12.76 -1.64
C GLY A 131 7.99 13.57 -2.58
N TYR A 132 8.23 13.44 -3.88
CA TYR A 132 7.45 14.03 -4.96
C TYR A 132 6.81 12.94 -5.81
N LEU A 133 5.62 13.25 -6.31
CA LEU A 133 5.04 12.57 -7.45
C LEU A 133 5.26 13.45 -8.67
N THR A 134 5.93 12.89 -9.67
CA THR A 134 6.34 13.60 -10.89
C THR A 134 5.17 13.79 -11.86
N PRO A 135 5.33 14.60 -12.92
CA PRO A 135 4.34 14.74 -13.99
C PRO A 135 3.95 13.40 -14.64
N GLU A 136 4.90 12.47 -14.77
CA GLU A 136 4.65 11.10 -15.29
C GLU A 136 4.04 10.14 -14.25
N GLU A 137 3.64 10.66 -13.08
CA GLU A 137 3.05 9.90 -11.96
C GLU A 137 4.01 8.87 -11.34
N GLU A 138 5.31 9.15 -11.40
CA GLU A 138 6.36 8.33 -10.79
C GLU A 138 6.94 8.98 -9.53
N TYR A 139 7.64 8.19 -8.72
CA TYR A 139 8.17 8.66 -7.45
C TYR A 139 9.57 9.26 -7.62
N ALA A 140 9.76 10.47 -7.12
CA ALA A 140 11.08 11.09 -6.93
C ALA A 140 11.27 11.48 -5.47
N GLY A 141 12.22 10.85 -4.78
CA GLY A 141 12.60 11.15 -3.40
C GLY A 141 13.82 12.05 -3.36
N PHE A 142 13.80 13.05 -2.49
CA PHE A 142 14.95 13.88 -2.12
C PHE A 142 15.30 13.63 -0.65
N VAL A 143 16.58 13.46 -0.37
CA VAL A 143 17.12 13.30 0.98
C VAL A 143 18.33 14.23 1.14
N VAL A 144 18.43 14.89 2.28
CA VAL A 144 19.63 15.65 2.67
C VAL A 144 19.98 15.38 4.12
N SER A 145 21.27 15.17 4.40
CA SER A 145 21.80 14.98 5.75
C SER A 145 23.27 15.37 5.82
N ASP A 146 23.73 15.80 6.99
CA ASP A 146 25.16 15.95 7.33
C ASP A 146 25.79 14.65 7.89
N ASP A 147 25.00 13.58 7.97
CA ASP A 147 25.47 12.23 8.29
C ASP A 147 25.28 11.31 7.09
N ARG A 148 26.39 10.89 6.48
CA ARG A 148 26.40 9.97 5.33
C ARG A 148 25.85 8.59 5.69
N ASP A 149 25.99 8.20 6.95
CA ASP A 149 25.51 6.91 7.48
C ASP A 149 24.04 6.98 7.93
N ALA A 150 23.36 8.13 7.75
CA ALA A 150 21.94 8.26 8.05
C ALA A 150 21.14 7.21 7.27
N ASP A 151 20.24 6.51 7.97
CA ASP A 151 19.43 5.40 7.44
C ASP A 151 18.89 5.63 6.01
N PRO A 152 18.25 6.77 5.65
CA PRO A 152 17.72 6.96 4.30
C PRO A 152 18.78 7.16 3.22
N LEU A 153 19.98 7.66 3.56
CA LEU A 153 21.10 7.76 2.63
C LEU A 153 21.80 6.42 2.47
N ALA A 154 22.14 5.76 3.59
CA ALA A 154 22.79 4.45 3.60
C ALA A 154 21.94 3.41 2.87
N ALA A 155 20.62 3.40 3.08
CA ALA A 155 19.70 2.47 2.41
C ALA A 155 19.77 2.52 0.87
N VAL A 156 20.15 3.66 0.29
CA VAL A 156 20.21 3.87 -1.16
C VAL A 156 21.63 3.75 -1.68
N LEU A 157 22.60 4.29 -0.94
CA LEU A 157 23.97 4.47 -1.40
C LEU A 157 24.89 3.31 -1.03
N ASP A 158 24.54 2.52 -0.01
CA ASP A 158 25.31 1.34 0.35
C ASP A 158 25.17 0.26 -0.73
N GLY A 159 26.28 -0.02 -1.40
CA GLY A 159 26.33 -0.97 -2.52
C GLY A 159 25.83 -0.40 -3.84
N ALA A 160 25.48 0.89 -3.90
CA ALA A 160 25.19 1.55 -5.17
C ALA A 160 26.45 1.60 -6.05
N GLN A 161 26.29 1.28 -7.33
CA GLN A 161 27.39 1.29 -8.28
C GLN A 161 27.44 2.64 -9.00
N GLU A 162 28.51 3.40 -8.78
CA GLU A 162 28.77 4.65 -9.51
C GLU A 162 28.89 4.38 -11.02
N GLN A 163 28.21 5.22 -11.80
CA GLN A 163 28.17 5.18 -13.27
C GLN A 163 28.89 6.39 -13.90
N GLY A 164 29.05 7.48 -13.15
CA GLY A 164 29.74 8.68 -13.61
C GLY A 164 29.20 9.95 -12.94
N SER A 165 29.48 11.10 -13.52
CA SER A 165 29.02 12.40 -13.03
C SER A 165 28.20 13.14 -14.08
N VAL A 166 27.24 13.93 -13.64
CA VAL A 166 26.37 14.79 -14.45
C VAL A 166 26.33 16.20 -13.84
N ASP A 167 26.48 17.21 -14.69
CA ASP A 167 26.39 18.62 -14.27
C ASP A 167 24.93 19.09 -14.34
N LEU A 168 24.36 19.44 -13.20
CA LEU A 168 22.96 19.89 -13.07
C LEU A 168 22.93 21.25 -12.40
N ALA A 169 22.39 22.26 -13.08
CA ALA A 169 22.32 23.65 -12.59
C ALA A 169 23.67 24.25 -12.13
N GLY A 170 24.79 23.78 -12.68
CA GLY A 170 26.15 24.24 -12.34
C GLY A 170 26.78 23.49 -11.17
N GLU A 171 26.13 22.44 -10.66
CA GLU A 171 26.58 21.59 -9.58
C GLU A 171 26.87 20.18 -10.13
N SER A 172 27.99 19.58 -9.73
CA SER A 172 28.37 18.23 -10.17
C SER A 172 27.70 17.19 -9.28
N TRP A 173 26.87 16.35 -9.88
CA TRP A 173 26.21 15.22 -9.24
C TRP A 173 26.85 13.92 -9.69
N THR A 174 27.02 12.97 -8.77
CA THR A 174 27.39 11.60 -9.09
C THR A 174 26.13 10.81 -9.39
N ARG A 175 26.10 10.15 -10.54
CA ARG A 175 25.07 9.18 -10.90
C ARG A 175 25.53 7.79 -10.50
N SER A 176 24.68 7.10 -9.77
CA SER A 176 24.85 5.71 -9.35
C SER A 176 23.60 4.90 -9.69
N THR A 177 23.77 3.58 -9.76
CA THR A 177 22.67 2.62 -9.83
C THR A 177 22.57 1.93 -8.49
N THR A 178 21.40 1.97 -7.84
CA THR A 178 21.16 1.33 -6.54
C THR A 178 21.21 -0.19 -6.65
N VAL A 179 21.21 -0.87 -5.51
CA VAL A 179 21.13 -2.34 -5.46
C VAL A 179 19.88 -2.90 -6.11
N ASP A 180 18.78 -2.14 -6.10
CA ASP A 180 17.49 -2.49 -6.70
C ASP A 180 17.41 -2.10 -8.19
N GLY A 181 18.46 -1.49 -8.75
CA GLY A 181 18.53 -1.10 -10.15
C GLY A 181 17.93 0.27 -10.47
N GLU A 182 17.60 1.07 -9.46
CA GLU A 182 17.08 2.44 -9.61
C GLU A 182 18.23 3.44 -9.81
N THR A 183 17.92 4.59 -10.41
CA THR A 183 18.88 5.69 -10.54
C THR A 183 18.95 6.48 -9.23
N ALA A 184 20.18 6.70 -8.75
CA ALA A 184 20.48 7.59 -7.63
C ALA A 184 21.43 8.70 -8.09
N LEU A 185 21.02 9.95 -7.92
CA LEU A 185 21.83 11.14 -8.13
C LEU A 185 22.20 11.69 -6.76
N TRP A 186 23.49 11.77 -6.45
CA TRP A 186 23.92 12.30 -5.16
C TRP A 186 25.11 13.24 -5.32
N ARG A 187 25.23 14.18 -4.39
CA ARG A 187 26.40 15.05 -4.26
C ARG A 187 26.73 15.24 -2.80
N GLU A 188 28.00 15.50 -2.54
CA GLU A 188 28.48 15.85 -1.22
C GLU A 188 29.20 17.20 -1.29
N ALA A 189 28.79 18.15 -0.46
CA ALA A 189 29.40 19.47 -0.38
C ALA A 189 29.40 19.93 1.08
N ASP A 190 30.55 20.42 1.56
CA ASP A 190 30.73 20.94 2.93
C ASP A 190 30.27 19.96 4.03
N GLY A 191 30.44 18.64 3.81
CA GLY A 191 30.02 17.59 4.74
C GLY A 191 28.52 17.27 4.71
N VAL A 192 27.77 17.85 3.76
CA VAL A 192 26.34 17.59 3.56
C VAL A 192 26.17 16.74 2.31
N THR A 193 25.48 15.60 2.46
CA THR A 193 25.06 14.77 1.34
C THR A 193 23.64 15.14 0.92
N ALA A 194 23.45 15.44 -0.35
CA ALA A 194 22.14 15.51 -0.99
C ALA A 194 21.98 14.33 -1.94
N LEU A 195 20.80 13.71 -1.94
CA LEU A 195 20.45 12.53 -2.73
C LEU A 195 19.08 12.75 -3.38
N VAL A 196 18.97 12.35 -4.64
CA VAL A 196 17.72 12.23 -5.38
C VAL A 196 17.65 10.82 -5.97
N THR A 197 16.57 10.10 -5.69
CA THR A 197 16.39 8.70 -6.14
C THR A 197 14.92 8.36 -6.23
N GLY A 198 14.56 7.36 -7.02
CA GLY A 198 13.19 6.85 -7.07
C GLY A 198 12.91 6.06 -8.34
N SER A 199 11.61 5.84 -8.59
CA SER A 199 11.15 5.10 -9.76
C SER A 199 11.02 5.98 -11.01
N ALA A 200 11.01 7.30 -10.84
CA ALA A 200 10.89 8.26 -11.94
C ALA A 200 12.04 8.16 -12.94
N SER A 201 11.80 8.67 -14.15
CA SER A 201 12.79 8.71 -15.22
C SER A 201 14.03 9.53 -14.82
N ASP A 202 15.16 9.23 -15.47
CA ASP A 202 16.41 9.95 -15.24
C ASP A 202 16.21 11.46 -15.41
N GLU A 203 15.44 11.89 -16.42
CA GLU A 203 15.16 13.29 -16.70
C GLU A 203 14.34 13.97 -15.59
N GLU A 204 13.36 13.26 -15.01
CA GLU A 204 12.56 13.78 -13.92
C GLU A 204 13.36 13.86 -12.60
N LEU A 205 14.22 12.87 -12.33
CA LEU A 205 15.14 12.89 -11.19
C LEU A 205 16.18 14.01 -11.33
N GLU A 206 16.73 14.21 -12.53
CA GLU A 206 17.65 15.31 -12.84
C GLU A 206 16.98 16.67 -12.64
N THR A 207 15.69 16.79 -12.98
CA THR A 207 14.92 18.02 -12.74
C THR A 207 14.82 18.34 -11.25
N VAL A 208 14.56 17.33 -10.40
CA VAL A 208 14.56 17.50 -8.93
C VAL A 208 15.95 17.87 -8.41
N ALA A 209 17.00 17.20 -8.88
CA ALA A 209 18.38 17.46 -8.48
C ALA A 209 18.85 18.87 -8.90
N ALA A 210 18.51 19.31 -10.11
CA ALA A 210 18.82 20.65 -10.61
C ALA A 210 18.11 21.77 -9.83
N ALA A 211 16.96 21.47 -9.23
CA ALA A 211 16.20 22.40 -8.39
C ALA A 211 16.79 22.56 -6.98
N VAL A 212 17.77 21.74 -6.57
CA VAL A 212 18.33 21.77 -5.21
C VAL A 212 19.18 23.03 -5.01
N ALA A 213 18.69 23.93 -4.17
CA ALA A 213 19.36 25.18 -3.82
C ALA A 213 19.44 25.37 -2.30
N PRO A 214 20.34 26.24 -1.81
CA PRO A 214 20.34 26.66 -0.41
C PRO A 214 18.99 27.23 0.01
N TYR A 215 18.44 26.72 1.10
CA TYR A 215 17.20 27.21 1.68
C TYR A 215 17.36 28.67 2.11
N ARG A 216 16.45 29.53 1.63
CA ARG A 216 16.33 30.93 2.00
C ARG A 216 14.95 31.11 2.63
N GLY A 217 14.92 31.17 3.96
CA GLY A 217 13.69 31.37 4.75
C GLY A 217 13.07 32.76 4.58
#